data_AF-A0A2Y9G6L9-F1
#
_entry.id   AF-A0A2Y9G6L9-F1
#
_cell.length_a   1.000
_cell.length_b   1.000
_cell.length_c   1.000
_cell.angle_alpha   90.00
_cell.angle_beta   90.00
_cell.angle_gamma   90.00
#
_symmetry.space_group_name_H-M   'P 1'
#
loop_
_entity.id
_entity.type
_entity.pdbx_description
1 polymer ?
#
loop_
_entity_poly.entity_id
_entity_poly.type
_entity_poly.pdbx_seq_one_letter_code
_entity_poly.pdbx_strand_id
1 'polypeptide(L)'
;MRRRGPLKSTQERTKVLFSVSDMGTPQKDVIIKSDAPDMLLLEKHADYIASYGSKKDDYEYCMSEYLRMSGIYWGLTVMDLMGQLHRMNREEILTFIKSCQHECGGISASIGHDPHLLYTLSAVQILTLYDSVNVIDVNKVVEYVQSLQKEDGSFAGDIWGFLAITSQLHQVNSDLLGWWLCERQLPSGGLNGRPEKLPDVCYSWWVLASLKIIGRLHWIDREKLRSFILACQDEETGGFADRPGDMVDPFHTLFGIAGLSLLGEEQIKPVSPVFCMPEEVLRRVNVQPELVS
;
A
#
# COMPACT_ATOMS: atom_id res chain seq x y z
N MET A 1 27.75 43.55 2.09
CA MET A 1 28.07 42.11 2.03
C MET A 1 27.78 41.46 3.37
N ARG A 2 26.60 40.84 3.55
CA ARG A 2 26.30 40.02 4.74
C ARG A 2 26.72 38.58 4.45
N ARG A 3 27.65 38.04 5.24
CA ARG A 3 28.08 36.64 5.15
C ARG A 3 26.90 35.76 5.58
N ARG A 4 26.43 34.88 4.68
CA ARG A 4 25.53 33.77 5.04
C ARG A 4 26.38 32.73 5.79
N GLY A 5 25.99 32.41 7.02
CA GLY A 5 26.51 31.23 7.73
C GLY A 5 26.02 29.94 7.07
N PRO A 6 26.66 28.79 7.35
CA PRO A 6 26.27 27.51 6.76
C PRO A 6 24.87 27.11 7.25
N LEU A 7 24.01 26.69 6.31
CA LEU A 7 22.76 26.00 6.61
C LEU A 7 23.09 24.69 7.35
N LYS A 8 22.55 24.52 8.55
CA LYS A 8 22.53 23.22 9.22
C LYS A 8 21.50 22.34 8.52
N SER A 9 21.94 21.37 7.73
CA SER A 9 21.09 20.25 7.30
C SER A 9 21.14 19.18 8.39
N THR A 10 20.08 19.08 9.20
CA THR A 10 19.89 17.97 10.15
C THR A 10 18.66 17.20 9.75
N GLN A 11 18.74 16.50 8.61
CA GLN A 11 18.01 15.25 8.41
C GLN A 11 18.99 14.15 8.85
N GLU A 12 18.84 13.65 10.07
CA GLU A 12 19.53 12.42 10.49
C GLU A 12 18.90 11.26 9.72
N ARG A 13 19.51 10.89 8.58
CA ARG A 13 19.11 9.71 7.81
C ARG A 13 19.18 8.45 8.68
N THR A 14 18.27 7.50 8.45
CA THR A 14 18.23 6.19 9.10
C THR A 14 19.61 5.53 9.10
N LYS A 15 20.09 5.10 10.28
CA LYS A 15 21.36 4.38 10.40
C LYS A 15 21.18 2.95 9.91
N VAL A 16 21.98 2.57 8.92
CA VAL A 16 22.03 1.22 8.37
C VAL A 16 23.09 0.39 9.08
N LEU A 17 22.73 -0.79 9.58
CA LEU A 17 23.68 -1.78 10.06
C LEU A 17 24.16 -2.68 8.92
N PHE A 18 25.44 -3.01 8.98
CA PHE A 18 26.03 -4.15 8.28
C PHE A 18 26.42 -5.16 9.35
N SER A 19 25.60 -6.19 9.51
CA SER A 19 25.92 -7.33 10.36
C SER A 19 26.66 -8.38 9.53
N VAL A 20 27.87 -8.75 9.97
CA VAL A 20 28.60 -9.92 9.48
C VAL A 20 28.48 -10.99 10.55
N SER A 21 27.71 -12.04 10.30
CA SER A 21 27.78 -13.26 11.10
C SER A 21 28.90 -14.13 10.53
N ASP A 22 29.61 -14.88 11.38
CA ASP A 22 30.86 -15.59 11.05
C ASP A 22 30.78 -16.63 9.90
N MET A 23 29.60 -16.84 9.29
CA MET A 23 29.37 -17.65 8.08
C MET A 23 28.26 -17.10 7.15
N GLY A 24 27.82 -15.83 7.30
CA GLY A 24 26.65 -15.29 6.61
C GLY A 24 26.92 -14.07 5.71
N THR A 25 26.15 -13.95 4.63
CA THR A 25 26.10 -12.78 3.75
C THR A 25 25.79 -11.50 4.55
N PRO A 26 26.38 -10.33 4.21
CA PRO A 26 26.13 -9.07 4.90
C PRO A 26 24.63 -8.71 4.89
N GLN A 27 24.02 -8.65 6.07
CA GLN A 27 22.60 -8.29 6.20
C GLN A 27 22.48 -6.79 6.43
N LYS A 28 21.82 -6.10 5.49
CA LYS A 28 21.45 -4.68 5.62
C LYS A 28 20.17 -4.58 6.43
N ASP A 29 20.21 -3.82 7.51
CA ASP A 29 19.05 -3.60 8.36
C ASP A 29 19.05 -2.18 8.94
N VAL A 30 17.94 -1.76 9.54
CA VAL A 30 17.79 -0.46 10.21
C VAL A 30 17.91 -0.60 11.73
N ILE A 31 18.34 0.47 12.39
CA ILE A 31 18.25 0.60 13.84
C ILE A 31 17.01 1.39 14.20
N ILE A 32 16.08 0.76 14.93
CA ILE A 32 14.97 1.46 15.56
C ILE A 32 15.51 2.16 16.82
N LYS A 33 15.34 3.47 16.92
CA LYS A 33 15.75 4.23 18.10
C LYS A 33 14.85 3.88 19.30
N SER A 34 15.36 4.02 20.52
CA SER A 34 14.60 3.69 21.74
C SER A 34 13.43 4.62 22.02
N ASP A 35 13.44 5.81 21.42
CA ASP A 35 12.39 6.82 21.45
C ASP A 35 11.47 6.76 20.22
N ALA A 36 11.56 5.69 19.41
CA ALA A 36 10.67 5.53 18.27
C ALA A 36 9.22 5.29 18.73
N PRO A 37 8.22 5.68 17.92
CA PRO A 37 6.82 5.55 18.31
C PRO A 37 6.41 4.09 18.49
N ASP A 38 5.76 3.77 19.60
CA ASP A 38 5.32 2.41 19.97
C ASP A 38 3.80 2.29 20.14
N MET A 39 3.08 3.39 19.98
CA MET A 39 1.62 3.47 20.04
C MET A 39 1.06 3.96 18.70
N LEU A 40 -0.10 3.43 18.31
CA LEU A 40 -0.77 3.80 17.06
C LEU A 40 -1.41 5.19 17.16
N LEU A 41 -1.09 6.08 16.22
CA LEU A 41 -1.50 7.48 16.20
C LEU A 41 -2.67 7.73 15.22
N LEU A 42 -3.76 6.97 15.38
CA LEU A 42 -4.85 6.88 14.39
C LEU A 42 -5.45 8.24 13.99
N GLU A 43 -5.73 9.12 14.94
CA GLU A 43 -6.28 10.46 14.68
C GLU A 43 -5.33 11.32 13.84
N LYS A 44 -4.02 11.27 14.14
CA LYS A 44 -2.99 11.98 13.38
C LYS A 44 -2.90 11.47 11.94
N HIS A 45 -2.99 10.16 11.72
CA HIS A 45 -2.99 9.61 10.36
C HIS A 45 -4.23 10.03 9.57
N ALA A 46 -5.41 10.08 10.21
CA ALA A 46 -6.63 10.56 9.56
C ALA A 46 -6.54 12.05 9.21
N ASP A 47 -5.98 12.88 10.09
CA ASP A 47 -5.75 14.30 9.84
C ASP A 47 -4.74 14.54 8.73
N TYR A 48 -3.64 13.78 8.73
CA TYR A 48 -2.63 13.78 7.67
C TYR A 48 -3.26 13.55 6.29
N ILE A 49 -4.02 12.45 6.13
CA ILE A 49 -4.64 12.10 4.84
C ILE A 49 -5.73 13.11 4.43
N ALA A 50 -6.57 13.55 5.38
CA ALA A 50 -7.59 14.55 5.09
C ALA A 50 -6.98 15.88 4.62
N SER A 51 -5.84 16.28 5.21
CA SER A 51 -5.14 17.49 4.81
C SER A 51 -4.44 17.36 3.45
N TYR A 52 -3.92 16.19 3.13
CA TYR A 52 -3.21 15.92 1.87
C TYR A 52 -4.09 16.18 0.65
N GLY A 53 -5.38 15.82 0.71
CA GLY A 53 -6.35 16.08 -0.35
C GLY A 53 -6.67 17.57 -0.58
N SER A 54 -6.35 18.45 0.38
CA SER A 54 -6.69 19.88 0.30
C SER A 54 -5.56 20.76 -0.27
N LYS A 55 -4.31 20.27 -0.27
CA LYS A 55 -3.12 21.02 -0.69
C LYS A 55 -2.87 20.90 -2.19
N LYS A 56 -3.78 21.46 -3.00
CA LYS A 56 -3.74 21.37 -4.47
C LYS A 56 -2.62 22.18 -5.13
N ASP A 57 -2.09 23.17 -4.43
CA ASP A 57 -1.04 24.08 -4.94
C ASP A 57 0.39 23.58 -4.66
N ASP A 58 0.55 22.37 -4.11
CA ASP A 58 1.87 21.85 -3.73
C ASP A 58 2.65 21.26 -4.93
N TYR A 59 3.97 21.39 -4.90
CA TYR A 59 4.86 20.84 -5.94
C TYR A 59 4.75 19.31 -6.02
N GLU A 60 4.59 18.65 -4.89
CA GLU A 60 4.36 17.20 -4.82
C GLU A 60 3.05 16.80 -5.47
N TYR A 61 2.00 17.63 -5.36
CA TYR A 61 0.74 17.39 -6.05
C TYR A 61 0.98 17.36 -7.56
N CYS A 62 1.66 18.35 -8.14
CA CYS A 62 1.97 18.36 -9.57
C CYS A 62 2.87 17.18 -10.01
N MET A 63 3.94 16.89 -9.26
CA MET A 63 4.90 15.84 -9.65
C MET A 63 4.36 14.42 -9.53
N SER A 64 3.35 14.19 -8.68
CA SER A 64 2.68 12.89 -8.53
C SER A 64 1.45 12.73 -9.42
N GLU A 65 1.21 13.65 -10.38
CA GLU A 65 0.01 13.61 -11.22
C GLU A 65 -0.12 12.30 -12.01
N TYR A 66 0.99 11.75 -12.49
CA TYR A 66 1.02 10.49 -13.24
C TYR A 66 0.61 9.26 -12.42
N LEU A 67 0.42 9.39 -11.10
CA LEU A 67 -0.06 8.33 -10.21
C LEU A 67 -1.28 8.77 -9.37
N ARG A 68 -1.93 9.89 -9.75
CA ARG A 68 -3.02 10.52 -8.99
C ARG A 68 -4.15 9.55 -8.64
N MET A 69 -4.63 8.76 -9.60
CA MET A 69 -5.70 7.78 -9.36
C MET A 69 -5.34 6.79 -8.25
N SER A 70 -4.12 6.24 -8.27
CA SER A 70 -3.64 5.35 -7.22
C SER A 70 -3.43 6.08 -5.89
N GLY A 71 -2.97 7.33 -5.92
CA GLY A 71 -2.90 8.21 -4.76
C GLY A 71 -4.25 8.39 -4.05
N ILE A 72 -5.31 8.63 -4.83
CA ILE A 72 -6.67 8.73 -4.31
C ILE A 72 -7.10 7.40 -3.72
N TYR A 73 -6.84 6.28 -4.40
CA TYR A 73 -7.13 4.95 -3.87
C TYR A 73 -6.46 4.71 -2.51
N TRP A 74 -5.17 5.05 -2.36
CA TRP A 74 -4.45 4.88 -1.10
C TRP A 74 -5.08 5.70 0.03
N GLY A 75 -5.31 6.99 -0.22
CA GLY A 75 -5.91 7.90 0.75
C GLY A 75 -7.33 7.50 1.16
N LEU A 76 -8.18 7.10 0.21
CA LEU A 76 -9.55 6.68 0.53
C LEU A 76 -9.60 5.36 1.28
N THR A 77 -8.80 4.39 0.86
CA THR A 77 -8.80 3.06 1.46
C THR A 77 -8.31 3.12 2.90
N VAL A 78 -7.24 3.88 3.18
CA VAL A 78 -6.76 4.03 4.55
C VAL A 78 -7.76 4.78 5.43
N MET A 79 -8.42 5.81 4.89
CA MET A 79 -9.50 6.50 5.62
C MET A 79 -10.68 5.59 5.91
N ASP A 80 -11.05 4.69 4.99
CA ASP A 80 -12.11 3.72 5.25
C ASP A 80 -11.70 2.65 6.28
N LEU A 81 -10.47 2.14 6.19
CA LEU A 81 -9.90 1.22 7.20
C LEU A 81 -9.91 1.84 8.60
N MET A 82 -9.69 3.15 8.72
CA MET A 82 -9.77 3.89 9.98
C MET A 82 -11.21 4.35 10.35
N GLY A 83 -12.23 4.05 9.54
CA GLY A 83 -13.61 4.48 9.78
C GLY A 83 -13.89 5.97 9.53
N GLN A 84 -12.99 6.64 8.81
CA GLN A 84 -12.97 8.09 8.59
C GLN A 84 -13.26 8.49 7.12
N LEU A 85 -13.72 7.56 6.27
CA LEU A 85 -13.99 7.83 4.84
C LEU A 85 -14.92 9.03 4.59
N HIS A 86 -15.84 9.31 5.52
CA HIS A 86 -16.78 10.43 5.46
C HIS A 86 -16.12 11.82 5.44
N ARG A 87 -14.84 11.92 5.82
CA ARG A 87 -14.06 13.17 5.77
C ARG A 87 -13.58 13.52 4.35
N MET A 88 -13.69 12.60 3.40
CA MET A 88 -13.16 12.74 2.04
C MET A 88 -14.24 13.25 1.07
N ASN A 89 -13.85 14.06 0.07
CA ASN A 89 -14.78 14.67 -0.87
C ASN A 89 -15.25 13.69 -1.96
N ARG A 90 -16.30 12.92 -1.65
CA ARG A 90 -16.87 11.91 -2.56
C ARG A 90 -17.22 12.46 -3.94
N GLU A 91 -18.00 13.55 -4.02
CA GLU A 91 -18.54 14.04 -5.30
C GLU A 91 -17.43 14.54 -6.25
N GLU A 92 -16.42 15.21 -5.71
CA GLU A 92 -15.26 15.63 -6.49
C GLU A 92 -14.49 14.44 -7.04
N ILE A 93 -14.29 13.40 -6.22
CA ILE A 93 -13.57 12.19 -6.63
C ILE A 93 -14.34 11.41 -7.69
N LEU A 94 -15.65 11.24 -7.55
CA LEU A 94 -16.47 10.56 -8.56
C LEU A 94 -16.45 11.32 -9.90
N THR A 95 -16.50 12.65 -9.85
CA THR A 95 -16.39 13.51 -11.04
C THR A 95 -15.03 13.33 -11.72
N PHE A 96 -13.94 13.32 -10.93
CA PHE A 96 -12.59 13.11 -11.43
C PHE A 96 -12.40 11.73 -12.09
N ILE A 97 -12.90 10.66 -11.46
CA ILE A 97 -12.81 9.31 -12.03
C ILE A 97 -13.53 9.24 -13.37
N LYS A 98 -14.73 9.81 -13.45
CA LYS A 98 -15.52 9.85 -14.68
C LYS A 98 -14.78 10.58 -15.80
N SER A 99 -14.07 11.68 -15.51
CA SER A 99 -13.30 12.42 -16.50
C SER A 99 -11.99 11.75 -16.91
N CYS A 100 -11.55 10.71 -16.21
CA CYS A 100 -10.36 9.93 -16.55
C CYS A 100 -10.67 8.67 -17.37
N GLN A 101 -11.94 8.33 -17.61
CA GLN A 101 -12.29 7.20 -18.48
C GLN A 101 -12.17 7.59 -19.96
N HIS A 102 -11.42 6.79 -20.72
CA HIS A 102 -11.22 6.96 -22.15
C HIS A 102 -12.30 6.25 -22.98
N GLU A 103 -12.42 6.61 -24.25
CA GLU A 103 -13.37 5.98 -25.18
C GLU A 103 -13.16 4.46 -25.33
N CYS A 104 -11.90 4.01 -25.21
CA CYS A 104 -11.51 2.60 -25.22
C CYS A 104 -11.90 1.83 -23.95
N GLY A 105 -12.40 2.53 -22.92
CA GLY A 105 -12.84 1.94 -21.65
C GLY A 105 -11.84 2.00 -20.52
N GLY A 106 -10.54 2.04 -20.83
CA GLY A 106 -9.48 2.17 -19.84
C GLY A 106 -9.50 3.52 -19.13
N ILE A 107 -8.97 3.55 -17.91
CA ILE A 107 -8.93 4.75 -17.08
C ILE A 107 -7.47 5.17 -16.88
N SER A 108 -7.19 6.47 -16.97
CA SER A 108 -5.87 7.05 -16.79
C SER A 108 -5.60 7.49 -15.35
N ALA A 109 -4.35 7.80 -15.03
CA ALA A 109 -3.96 8.32 -13.72
C ALA A 109 -4.59 9.68 -13.42
N SER A 110 -4.63 10.55 -14.43
CA SER A 110 -5.17 11.90 -14.39
C SER A 110 -5.77 12.27 -15.74
N ILE A 111 -6.47 13.40 -15.79
CA ILE A 111 -7.08 13.94 -17.01
C ILE A 111 -5.98 14.24 -18.03
N GLY A 112 -6.13 13.73 -19.24
CA GLY A 112 -5.17 13.93 -20.33
C GLY A 112 -3.98 12.96 -20.34
N HIS A 113 -3.90 12.03 -19.38
CA HIS A 113 -2.91 10.94 -19.39
C HIS A 113 -3.47 9.71 -20.10
N ASP A 114 -2.59 8.78 -20.49
CA ASP A 114 -2.98 7.55 -21.17
C ASP A 114 -3.67 6.55 -20.20
N PRO A 115 -4.61 5.73 -20.70
CA PRO A 115 -5.26 4.70 -19.91
C PRO A 115 -4.30 3.54 -19.60
N HIS A 116 -4.40 2.97 -18.39
CA HIS A 116 -3.57 1.85 -17.95
C HIS A 116 -4.32 0.93 -16.97
N LEU A 117 -3.97 -0.37 -16.92
CA LEU A 117 -4.60 -1.33 -16.00
C LEU A 117 -4.47 -0.92 -14.54
N LEU A 118 -3.28 -0.52 -14.09
CA LEU A 118 -3.04 0.01 -12.73
C LEU A 118 -4.05 1.08 -12.29
N TYR A 119 -4.32 2.07 -13.13
CA TYR A 119 -5.23 3.17 -12.80
C TYR A 119 -6.70 2.77 -12.98
N THR A 120 -6.97 1.86 -13.91
CA THR A 120 -8.29 1.23 -14.08
C THR A 120 -8.66 0.43 -12.84
N LEU A 121 -7.75 -0.39 -12.31
CA LEU A 121 -7.92 -1.10 -11.04
C LEU A 121 -8.14 -0.12 -9.89
N SER A 122 -7.27 0.88 -9.74
CA SER A 122 -7.38 1.89 -8.69
C SER A 122 -8.75 2.60 -8.72
N ALA A 123 -9.23 2.99 -9.90
CA ALA A 123 -10.53 3.61 -10.07
C ALA A 123 -11.68 2.66 -9.70
N VAL A 124 -11.66 1.41 -10.16
CA VAL A 124 -12.70 0.41 -9.82
C VAL A 124 -12.72 0.14 -8.32
N GLN A 125 -11.56 0.07 -7.66
CA GLN A 125 -11.48 -0.07 -6.20
C GLN A 125 -12.13 1.12 -5.49
N ILE A 126 -11.83 2.36 -5.90
CA ILE A 126 -12.44 3.57 -5.33
C ILE A 126 -13.97 3.56 -5.51
N LEU A 127 -14.45 3.26 -6.71
CA LEU A 127 -15.88 3.19 -6.98
C LEU A 127 -16.56 2.06 -6.20
N THR A 128 -15.85 0.96 -5.94
CA THR A 128 -16.33 -0.14 -5.10
C THR A 128 -16.42 0.28 -3.62
N LEU A 129 -15.46 1.06 -3.09
CA LEU A 129 -15.57 1.66 -1.75
C LEU A 129 -16.85 2.51 -1.63
N TYR A 130 -17.10 3.36 -2.62
CA TYR A 130 -18.26 4.27 -2.64
C TYR A 130 -19.58 3.65 -3.15
N ASP A 131 -19.61 2.36 -3.48
CA ASP A 131 -20.78 1.69 -4.07
C ASP A 131 -21.33 2.45 -5.30
N SER A 132 -20.43 2.90 -6.17
CA SER A 132 -20.72 3.86 -7.25
C SER A 132 -20.09 3.43 -8.58
N VAL A 133 -19.94 2.13 -8.81
CA VAL A 133 -19.35 1.57 -10.04
C VAL A 133 -20.06 2.01 -11.33
N ASN A 134 -21.34 2.38 -11.24
CA ASN A 134 -22.14 2.88 -12.36
C ASN A 134 -21.75 4.31 -12.82
N VAL A 135 -20.79 4.97 -12.16
CA VAL A 135 -20.26 6.27 -12.58
C VAL A 135 -19.48 6.18 -13.90
N ILE A 136 -18.91 5.01 -14.19
CA ILE A 136 -18.14 4.70 -15.39
C ILE A 136 -18.89 3.71 -16.28
N ASP A 137 -18.51 3.63 -17.56
CA ASP A 137 -18.98 2.58 -18.46
C ASP A 137 -18.26 1.26 -18.15
N VAL A 138 -18.89 0.42 -17.32
CA VAL A 138 -18.34 -0.87 -16.89
C VAL A 138 -18.14 -1.83 -18.07
N ASN A 139 -19.03 -1.82 -19.06
CA ASN A 139 -18.91 -2.70 -20.23
C ASN A 139 -17.64 -2.38 -21.01
N LYS A 140 -17.37 -1.09 -21.23
CA LYS A 140 -16.12 -0.67 -21.87
C LYS A 140 -14.89 -1.00 -21.03
N VAL A 141 -14.95 -0.91 -19.70
CA VAL A 141 -13.83 -1.36 -18.85
C VAL A 141 -13.55 -2.84 -19.07
N VAL A 142 -14.59 -3.68 -19.12
CA VAL A 142 -14.45 -5.12 -19.38
C VAL A 142 -13.83 -5.36 -20.76
N GLU A 143 -14.32 -4.68 -21.80
CA GLU A 143 -13.77 -4.75 -23.16
C GLU A 143 -12.29 -4.33 -23.20
N TYR A 144 -11.93 -3.25 -22.49
CA TYR A 144 -10.56 -2.78 -22.37
C TYR A 144 -9.65 -3.84 -21.74
N VAL A 145 -10.04 -4.39 -20.59
CA VAL A 145 -9.26 -5.43 -19.90
C VAL A 145 -9.11 -6.67 -20.80
N GLN A 146 -10.18 -7.12 -21.44
CA GLN A 146 -10.15 -8.25 -22.38
C GLN A 146 -9.20 -8.00 -23.55
N SER A 147 -9.18 -6.79 -24.09
CA SER A 147 -8.29 -6.42 -25.21
C SER A 147 -6.80 -6.50 -24.89
N LEU A 148 -6.45 -6.50 -23.59
CA LEU A 148 -5.06 -6.55 -23.13
C LEU A 148 -4.54 -7.97 -22.93
N GLN A 149 -5.41 -8.98 -22.98
CA GLN A 149 -5.01 -10.38 -22.88
C GLN A 149 -4.20 -10.81 -24.12
N LYS A 150 -3.10 -11.52 -23.90
CA LYS A 150 -2.23 -12.10 -24.93
C LYS A 150 -2.59 -13.56 -25.20
N GLU A 151 -2.06 -14.09 -26.29
CA GLU A 151 -2.31 -15.48 -26.73
C GLU A 151 -1.86 -16.51 -25.68
N ASP A 152 -0.85 -16.21 -24.87
CA ASP A 152 -0.36 -17.06 -23.78
C ASP A 152 -1.17 -16.94 -22.48
N GLY A 153 -2.23 -16.11 -22.48
CA GLY A 153 -3.10 -15.85 -21.34
C GLY A 153 -2.61 -14.74 -20.39
N SER A 154 -1.39 -14.23 -20.55
CA SER A 154 -0.90 -13.07 -19.80
C SER A 154 -1.62 -11.79 -20.24
N PHE A 155 -1.56 -10.73 -19.43
CA PHE A 155 -2.13 -9.43 -19.76
C PHE A 155 -1.02 -8.39 -19.95
N ALA A 156 -1.14 -7.54 -20.97
CA ALA A 156 -0.28 -6.36 -21.11
C ALA A 156 -0.78 -5.25 -20.17
N GLY A 157 0.04 -4.90 -19.18
CA GLY A 157 -0.25 -3.82 -18.21
C GLY A 157 -0.08 -4.27 -16.76
N ASP A 158 -0.23 -5.56 -16.46
CA ASP A 158 0.20 -6.23 -15.22
C ASP A 158 -0.07 -7.75 -15.28
N ILE A 159 0.62 -8.53 -14.42
CA ILE A 159 0.40 -9.97 -14.21
C ILE A 159 0.18 -10.32 -12.72
N TRP A 160 0.18 -9.31 -11.85
CA TRP A 160 0.30 -9.47 -10.40
C TRP A 160 -1.09 -9.59 -9.76
N GLY A 161 -1.41 -10.76 -9.21
CA GLY A 161 -2.69 -11.05 -8.53
C GLY A 161 -3.60 -12.07 -9.23
N PHE A 162 -3.25 -12.47 -10.46
CA PHE A 162 -4.05 -13.39 -11.29
C PHE A 162 -4.41 -14.71 -10.59
N LEU A 163 -3.45 -15.37 -9.94
CA LEU A 163 -3.68 -16.70 -9.34
C LEU A 163 -4.64 -16.68 -8.14
N ALA A 164 -4.63 -15.60 -7.35
CA ALA A 164 -5.55 -15.44 -6.22
C ALA A 164 -6.98 -15.17 -6.69
N ILE A 165 -7.12 -14.33 -7.72
CA ILE A 165 -8.44 -13.95 -8.28
C ILE A 165 -9.06 -15.12 -9.06
N THR A 166 -8.26 -15.95 -9.72
CA THR A 166 -8.72 -17.09 -10.55
C THR A 166 -8.83 -18.41 -9.78
N SER A 167 -8.68 -18.39 -8.45
CA SER A 167 -8.72 -19.59 -7.60
C SER A 167 -7.68 -20.67 -8.01
N GLN A 168 -6.53 -20.25 -8.55
CA GLN A 168 -5.45 -21.13 -9.01
C GLN A 168 -4.29 -21.23 -8.00
N LEU A 169 -4.48 -20.80 -6.75
CA LEU A 169 -3.44 -20.82 -5.71
C LEU A 169 -2.88 -22.23 -5.43
N HIS A 170 -3.63 -23.29 -5.71
CA HIS A 170 -3.18 -24.68 -5.57
C HIS A 170 -1.96 -25.05 -6.43
N GLN A 171 -1.65 -24.24 -7.45
CA GLN A 171 -0.45 -24.43 -8.29
C GLN A 171 0.84 -23.93 -7.61
N VAL A 172 0.73 -23.18 -6.51
CA VAL A 172 1.87 -22.62 -5.78
C VAL A 172 2.34 -23.59 -4.71
N ASN A 173 3.66 -23.84 -4.64
CA ASN A 173 4.25 -24.52 -3.49
C ASN A 173 4.31 -23.56 -2.29
N SER A 174 3.26 -23.59 -1.46
CA SER A 174 3.09 -22.68 -0.32
C SER A 174 4.20 -22.77 0.73
N ASP A 175 4.81 -23.93 0.94
CA ASP A 175 5.88 -24.08 1.94
C ASP A 175 7.20 -23.50 1.45
N LEU A 176 7.55 -23.76 0.18
CA LEU A 176 8.75 -23.19 -0.42
C LEU A 176 8.66 -21.65 -0.50
N LEU A 177 7.50 -21.15 -0.97
CA LEU A 177 7.26 -19.71 -1.04
C LEU A 177 7.18 -19.10 0.36
N GLY A 178 6.49 -19.76 1.30
CA GLY A 178 6.39 -19.33 2.70
C GLY A 178 7.76 -19.16 3.34
N TRP A 179 8.69 -20.09 3.07
CA TRP A 179 10.05 -20.02 3.60
C TRP A 179 10.78 -18.80 3.02
N TRP A 180 10.74 -18.61 1.71
CA TRP A 180 11.37 -17.44 1.08
C TRP A 180 10.81 -16.10 1.61
N LEU A 181 9.50 -16.05 1.85
CA LEU A 181 8.79 -14.89 2.39
C LEU A 181 9.12 -14.63 3.87
N CYS A 182 9.17 -15.64 4.74
CA CYS A 182 9.49 -15.41 6.15
C CYS A 182 10.96 -14.98 6.35
N GLU A 183 11.87 -15.46 5.50
CA GLU A 183 13.28 -15.01 5.46
C GLU A 183 13.46 -13.55 5.04
N ARG A 184 12.36 -12.85 4.66
CA ARG A 184 12.39 -11.40 4.45
C ARG A 184 12.46 -10.62 5.75
N GLN A 185 12.14 -11.23 6.89
CA GLN A 185 12.15 -10.55 8.18
C GLN A 185 13.58 -10.32 8.66
N LEU A 186 13.88 -9.07 8.99
CA LEU A 186 15.19 -8.66 9.48
C LEU A 186 15.19 -8.52 11.02
N PRO A 187 16.36 -8.46 11.67
CA PRO A 187 16.45 -8.28 13.13
C PRO A 187 15.64 -7.10 13.70
N SER A 188 15.51 -6.00 12.94
CA SER A 188 14.67 -4.84 13.26
C SER A 188 13.17 -5.16 13.37
N GLY A 189 12.73 -6.30 12.82
CA GLY A 189 11.34 -6.72 12.74
C GLY A 189 10.69 -6.46 11.39
N GLY A 190 11.20 -5.50 10.62
CA GLY A 190 10.69 -5.14 9.30
C GLY A 190 11.01 -6.19 8.22
N LEU A 191 10.22 -6.20 7.16
CA LEU A 191 10.38 -7.11 6.02
C LEU A 191 10.97 -6.36 4.82
N ASN A 192 11.92 -6.98 4.12
CA ASN A 192 12.44 -6.45 2.85
C ASN A 192 11.79 -7.12 1.63
N GLY A 193 11.89 -6.47 0.47
CA GLY A 193 11.28 -7.01 -0.77
C GLY A 193 12.09 -8.13 -1.43
N ARG A 194 13.37 -8.28 -1.08
CA ARG A 194 14.30 -9.28 -1.61
C ARG A 194 15.59 -9.34 -0.77
N PRO A 195 16.38 -10.43 -0.88
CA PRO A 195 17.66 -10.54 -0.17
C PRO A 195 18.56 -9.31 -0.32
N GLU A 196 19.29 -9.00 0.76
CA GLU A 196 20.27 -7.90 0.86
C GLU A 196 19.72 -6.47 0.66
N LYS A 197 18.40 -6.29 0.81
CA LYS A 197 17.75 -4.97 0.85
C LYS A 197 17.32 -4.58 2.25
N LEU A 198 17.17 -3.28 2.45
CA LEU A 198 16.63 -2.70 3.67
C LEU A 198 15.15 -3.09 3.84
N PRO A 199 14.65 -3.14 5.08
CA PRO A 199 13.23 -3.31 5.34
C PRO A 199 12.45 -2.06 4.93
N ASP A 200 11.17 -2.25 4.67
CA ASP A 200 10.27 -1.20 4.22
C ASP A 200 8.83 -1.52 4.64
N VAL A 201 8.05 -0.52 5.02
CA VAL A 201 6.62 -0.69 5.32
C VAL A 201 5.85 -1.23 4.12
N CYS A 202 6.18 -0.81 2.88
CA CYS A 202 5.48 -1.32 1.71
C CYS A 202 5.74 -2.81 1.50
N TYR A 203 7.00 -3.24 1.58
CA TYR A 203 7.35 -4.66 1.49
C TYR A 203 6.77 -5.46 2.65
N SER A 204 6.66 -4.85 3.82
CA SER A 204 5.99 -5.45 4.97
C SER A 204 4.54 -5.81 4.67
N TRP A 205 3.76 -4.89 4.07
CA TRP A 205 2.41 -5.24 3.60
C TRP A 205 2.44 -6.38 2.56
N TRP A 206 3.30 -6.30 1.54
CA TRP A 206 3.25 -7.20 0.38
C TRP A 206 3.61 -8.64 0.78
N VAL A 207 4.64 -8.78 1.61
CA VAL A 207 5.08 -10.08 2.14
C VAL A 207 4.05 -10.62 3.13
N LEU A 208 3.52 -9.80 4.02
CA LEU A 208 2.53 -10.20 5.02
C LEU A 208 1.22 -10.67 4.37
N ALA A 209 0.72 -9.91 3.39
CA ALA A 209 -0.46 -10.26 2.61
C ALA A 209 -0.24 -11.57 1.84
N SER A 210 0.92 -11.74 1.21
CA SER A 210 1.29 -12.99 0.52
C SER A 210 1.31 -14.18 1.48
N LEU A 211 1.93 -14.03 2.66
CA LEU A 211 1.94 -15.07 3.71
C LEU A 211 0.53 -15.39 4.21
N LYS A 212 -0.36 -14.39 4.33
CA LYS A 212 -1.77 -14.60 4.70
C LYS A 212 -2.52 -15.38 3.62
N ILE A 213 -2.31 -15.06 2.34
CA ILE A 213 -2.95 -15.73 1.19
C ILE A 213 -2.58 -17.22 1.15
N ILE A 214 -1.32 -17.57 1.47
CA ILE A 214 -0.82 -18.94 1.42
C ILE A 214 -0.88 -19.69 2.77
N GLY A 215 -1.54 -19.15 3.79
CA GLY A 215 -1.72 -19.83 5.09
C GLY A 215 -0.45 -19.92 5.95
N ARG A 216 0.51 -19.00 5.77
CA ARG A 216 1.83 -19.01 6.44
C ARG A 216 2.14 -17.75 7.24
N LEU A 217 1.13 -16.94 7.54
CA LEU A 217 1.28 -15.71 8.34
C LEU A 217 1.96 -15.93 9.71
N HIS A 218 1.82 -17.13 10.29
CA HIS A 218 2.43 -17.48 11.58
C HIS A 218 3.94 -17.78 11.50
N TRP A 219 4.57 -17.75 10.32
CA TRP A 219 6.00 -18.02 10.15
C TRP A 219 6.91 -16.80 10.42
N ILE A 220 6.32 -15.63 10.64
CA ILE A 220 7.05 -14.42 11.02
C ILE A 220 6.76 -14.03 12.48
N ASP A 221 7.68 -13.27 13.08
CA ASP A 221 7.49 -12.64 14.38
C ASP A 221 6.58 -11.41 14.23
N ARG A 222 5.31 -11.58 14.63
CA ARG A 222 4.26 -10.55 14.49
C ARG A 222 4.53 -9.33 15.36
N GLU A 223 5.00 -9.53 16.57
CA GLU A 223 5.23 -8.45 17.53
C GLU A 223 6.40 -7.56 17.07
N LYS A 224 7.49 -8.16 16.60
CA LYS A 224 8.59 -7.38 16.03
C LYS A 224 8.19 -6.61 14.79
N LEU A 225 7.38 -7.22 13.90
CA LEU A 225 6.89 -6.51 12.72
C LEU A 225 5.97 -5.36 13.09
N ARG A 226 5.06 -5.57 14.07
CA ARG A 226 4.21 -4.52 14.63
C ARG A 226 5.06 -3.36 15.15
N SER A 227 6.07 -3.63 15.97
CA SER A 227 6.99 -2.60 16.48
C SER A 227 7.72 -1.85 15.36
N PHE A 228 8.17 -2.54 14.30
CA PHE A 228 8.79 -1.89 13.15
C PHE A 228 7.82 -0.94 12.43
N ILE A 229 6.57 -1.37 12.18
CA ILE A 229 5.57 -0.54 11.50
C ILE A 229 5.24 0.69 12.35
N LEU A 230 5.01 0.52 13.66
CA LEU A 230 4.73 1.62 14.57
C LEU A 230 5.90 2.62 14.64
N ALA A 231 7.14 2.14 14.59
CA ALA A 231 8.31 3.00 14.56
C ALA A 231 8.45 3.86 13.29
N CYS A 232 7.68 3.57 12.23
CA CYS A 232 7.67 4.33 10.98
C CYS A 232 6.65 5.48 10.96
N GLN A 233 5.95 5.72 12.07
CA GLN A 233 5.03 6.85 12.22
C GLN A 233 5.79 8.17 12.40
N ASP A 234 5.20 9.26 11.90
CA ASP A 234 5.61 10.62 12.29
C ASP A 234 4.70 11.11 13.44
N GLU A 235 5.29 11.34 14.61
CA GLU A 235 4.55 11.77 15.81
C GLU A 235 4.04 13.20 15.72
N GLU A 236 4.63 14.05 14.89
CA GLU A 236 4.23 15.44 14.75
C GLU A 236 3.08 15.56 13.76
N THR A 237 3.27 15.02 12.56
CA THR A 237 2.39 15.25 11.40
C THR A 237 1.39 14.13 11.13
N GLY A 238 1.63 12.92 11.65
CA GLY A 238 0.89 11.73 11.26
C GLY A 238 1.41 11.11 9.96
N GLY A 239 0.69 10.13 9.43
CA GLY A 239 1.19 9.27 8.34
C GLY A 239 2.28 8.28 8.74
N PHE A 240 2.68 7.43 7.79
CA PHE A 240 3.80 6.50 7.89
C PHE A 240 4.78 6.73 6.75
N ALA A 241 6.06 6.53 7.03
CA ALA A 241 7.14 6.49 6.06
C ALA A 241 7.48 5.05 5.66
N ASP A 242 8.39 4.88 4.71
CA ASP A 242 8.98 3.60 4.36
C ASP A 242 9.82 3.00 5.51
N ARG A 243 10.54 3.85 6.26
CA ARG A 243 11.39 3.49 7.41
C ARG A 243 11.33 4.54 8.53
N PRO A 244 11.77 4.19 9.75
CA PRO A 244 11.82 5.14 10.85
C PRO A 244 12.69 6.37 10.53
N GLY A 245 12.09 7.55 10.69
CA GLY A 245 12.73 8.86 10.50
C GLY A 245 12.75 9.37 9.05
N ASP A 246 12.24 8.61 8.08
CA ASP A 246 12.07 9.07 6.70
C ASP A 246 10.75 9.88 6.56
N MET A 247 10.52 10.49 5.39
CA MET A 247 9.35 11.32 5.13
C MET A 247 8.10 10.46 4.90
N VAL A 248 6.97 10.85 5.48
CA VAL A 248 5.69 10.15 5.33
C VAL A 248 5.01 10.42 3.99
N ASP A 249 4.26 9.43 3.50
CA ASP A 249 3.42 9.57 2.30
C ASP A 249 2.12 8.75 2.41
N PRO A 250 1.07 9.04 1.60
CA PRO A 250 -0.18 8.29 1.64
C PRO A 250 -0.04 6.79 1.29
N PHE A 251 0.97 6.42 0.51
CA PHE A 251 1.19 5.04 0.06
C PHE A 251 1.68 4.15 1.21
N HIS A 252 2.73 4.57 1.91
CA HIS A 252 3.22 3.90 3.11
C HIS A 252 2.21 4.01 4.25
N THR A 253 1.45 5.10 4.34
CA THR A 253 0.35 5.23 5.32
C THR A 253 -0.72 4.16 5.14
N LEU A 254 -1.18 3.89 3.91
CA LEU A 254 -2.09 2.77 3.65
C LEU A 254 -1.48 1.44 4.08
N PHE A 255 -0.25 1.15 3.65
CA PHE A 255 0.37 -0.15 3.90
C PHE A 255 0.78 -0.38 5.35
N GLY A 256 1.10 0.67 6.11
CA GLY A 256 1.28 0.59 7.55
C GLY A 256 -0.01 0.21 8.26
N ILE A 257 -1.11 0.93 7.99
CA ILE A 257 -2.43 0.66 8.58
C ILE A 257 -2.96 -0.71 8.16
N ALA A 258 -2.84 -1.09 6.88
CA ALA A 258 -3.28 -2.39 6.39
C ALA A 258 -2.43 -3.53 7.00
N GLY A 259 -1.12 -3.34 7.13
CA GLY A 259 -0.22 -4.28 7.80
C GLY A 259 -0.62 -4.50 9.26
N LEU A 260 -0.86 -3.42 10.01
CA LEU A 260 -1.32 -3.49 11.40
C LEU A 260 -2.68 -4.19 11.53
N SER A 261 -3.61 -3.94 10.61
CA SER A 261 -4.89 -4.65 10.54
C SER A 261 -4.70 -6.17 10.37
N LEU A 262 -3.85 -6.60 9.43
CA LEU A 262 -3.54 -8.03 9.26
C LEU A 262 -2.81 -8.67 10.45
N LEU A 263 -2.09 -7.87 11.24
CA LEU A 263 -1.46 -8.31 12.49
C LEU A 263 -2.43 -8.36 13.68
N GLY A 264 -3.68 -7.89 13.51
CA GLY A 264 -4.74 -7.99 14.52
C GLY A 264 -4.99 -6.71 15.32
N GLU A 265 -4.64 -5.54 14.81
CA GLU A 265 -5.01 -4.27 15.45
C GLU A 265 -6.53 -4.04 15.39
N GLU A 266 -7.20 -4.11 16.55
CA GLU A 266 -8.66 -4.04 16.65
C GLU A 266 -9.25 -2.65 16.32
N GLN A 267 -8.45 -1.59 16.43
CA GLN A 267 -8.88 -0.22 16.10
C GLN A 267 -9.06 0.00 14.59
N ILE A 268 -8.57 -0.92 13.75
CA ILE A 268 -8.58 -0.82 12.29
C ILE A 268 -9.53 -1.89 11.74
N LYS A 269 -10.35 -1.55 10.73
CA LYS A 269 -11.21 -2.53 10.07
C LYS A 269 -10.37 -3.70 9.49
N PRO A 270 -10.90 -4.93 9.46
CA PRO A 270 -10.25 -6.04 8.77
C PRO A 270 -10.01 -5.71 7.30
N VAL A 271 -8.80 -5.96 6.82
CA VAL A 271 -8.38 -5.71 5.43
C VAL A 271 -8.18 -7.02 4.67
N SER A 272 -8.64 -7.05 3.43
CA SER A 272 -8.38 -8.16 2.52
C SER A 272 -6.90 -8.20 2.11
N PRO A 273 -6.20 -9.33 2.26
CA PRO A 273 -4.84 -9.47 1.77
C PRO A 273 -4.75 -9.56 0.24
N VAL A 274 -5.87 -9.84 -0.45
CA VAL A 274 -5.90 -9.94 -1.93
C VAL A 274 -6.14 -8.57 -2.56
N PHE A 275 -7.12 -7.83 -2.07
CA PHE A 275 -7.52 -6.56 -2.68
C PHE A 275 -7.01 -5.32 -1.95
N CYS A 276 -6.40 -5.47 -0.78
CA CYS A 276 -5.99 -4.37 0.09
C CYS A 276 -7.14 -3.39 0.37
N MET A 277 -8.36 -3.90 0.56
CA MET A 277 -9.58 -3.12 0.83
C MET A 277 -10.28 -3.65 2.09
N PRO A 278 -11.11 -2.84 2.77
CA PRO A 278 -11.91 -3.32 3.89
C PRO A 278 -12.75 -4.55 3.52
N GLU A 279 -12.68 -5.62 4.32
CA GLU A 279 -13.38 -6.88 4.00
C GLU A 279 -14.91 -6.71 3.95
N GLU A 280 -15.47 -5.76 4.69
CA GLU A 280 -16.90 -5.43 4.62
C GLU A 280 -17.35 -4.93 3.24
N VAL A 281 -16.51 -4.18 2.54
CA VAL A 281 -16.81 -3.68 1.19
C VAL A 281 -16.85 -4.83 0.21
N LEU A 282 -15.92 -5.78 0.33
CA LEU A 282 -15.86 -6.96 -0.52
C LEU A 282 -17.01 -7.94 -0.23
N ARG A 283 -17.40 -8.08 1.04
CA ARG A 283 -18.61 -8.83 1.43
C ARG A 283 -19.87 -8.23 0.80
N ARG A 284 -20.00 -6.90 0.78
CA ARG A 284 -21.14 -6.20 0.15
C ARG A 284 -21.29 -6.55 -1.34
N VAL A 285 -20.17 -6.68 -2.07
CA VAL A 285 -20.19 -7.02 -3.51
C VAL A 285 -20.02 -8.52 -3.79
N ASN A 286 -20.07 -9.36 -2.75
CA ASN A 286 -19.94 -10.82 -2.84
C ASN A 286 -18.63 -11.31 -3.53
N VAL A 287 -17.51 -10.65 -3.25
CA VAL A 287 -16.18 -11.03 -3.77
C VAL A 287 -15.29 -11.45 -2.60
N GLN A 288 -15.19 -12.75 -2.34
CA GLN A 288 -14.38 -13.30 -1.25
C GLN A 288 -13.59 -14.51 -1.76
N PRO A 289 -12.35 -14.32 -2.24
CA PRO A 289 -11.51 -15.42 -2.67
C PRO A 289 -11.20 -16.35 -1.49
N GLU A 290 -11.22 -17.65 -1.73
CA GLU A 290 -10.74 -18.65 -0.77
C GLU A 290 -9.22 -18.52 -0.61
N LEU A 291 -8.75 -18.43 0.63
CA LEU A 291 -7.33 -18.41 0.97
C LEU A 291 -6.88 -19.81 1.39
N VAL A 292 -5.58 -20.08 1.30
CA VAL A 292 -5.00 -21.32 1.84
C VAL A 292 -4.99 -21.21 3.37
N SER A 293 -5.45 -22.28 4.04
CA SER A 293 -5.48 -22.40 5.51
C SER A 293 -4.11 -22.75 6.09
#